data_AF-A0A8S9E0Z5-F1
#
_entry.id   AF-A0A8S9E0Z5-F1
#
_cell.length_a   1.000
_cell.length_b   1.000
_cell.length_c   1.000
_cell.angle_alpha   90.00
_cell.angle_beta   90.00
_cell.angle_gamma   90.00
#
_symmetry.space_group_name_H-M   'P 1'
#
loop_
_entity.id
_entity.type
_entity.pdbx_description
1 polymer ?
#
loop_
_entity_poly.entity_id
_entity_poly.type
_entity_poly.pdbx_seq_one_letter_code
_entity_poly.pdbx_strand_id
1 'polypeptide(L)'
;MNMQSTIESRLADGIGASHIEVINESHRHNVPPGSESHFKVIVVSDEFSGLTAVKRHQRVYRLLAAELRGGVHALALHTYTAQEWHEKTAAPASPPCLGGEKRD
;
A
#
# COMPACT_ATOMS: atom_id res chain seq x y z
N MET A 1 9.04 -16.61 -2.10
CA MET A 1 8.50 -15.33 -1.62
C MET A 1 7.44 -14.89 -2.61
N ASN A 2 6.30 -14.38 -2.14
CA ASN A 2 5.26 -13.78 -2.98
C ASN A 2 5.47 -12.26 -3.04
N MET A 3 4.69 -11.56 -3.87
CA MET A 3 4.82 -10.11 -4.04
C MET A 3 4.50 -9.35 -2.74
N GLN A 4 3.52 -9.81 -1.96
CA GLN A 4 3.17 -9.22 -0.67
C GLN A 4 4.39 -9.16 0.28
N SER A 5 5.03 -10.30 0.56
CA SER A 5 6.19 -10.35 1.44
C SER A 5 7.39 -9.56 0.89
N THR A 6 7.48 -9.45 -0.44
CA THR A 6 8.52 -8.61 -1.08
C THR A 6 8.30 -7.13 -0.76
N ILE A 7 7.05 -6.64 -0.88
CA ILE A 7 6.69 -5.26 -0.52
C ILE A 7 6.96 -4.99 0.96
N GLU A 8 6.55 -5.92 1.84
CA GLU A 8 6.78 -5.82 3.29
C GLU A 8 8.27 -5.67 3.61
N SER A 9 9.13 -6.54 3.06
CA SER A 9 10.58 -6.48 3.26
C SER A 9 11.17 -5.17 2.75
N ARG A 10 10.79 -4.72 1.56
CA ARG A 10 11.31 -3.47 0.97
C ARG A 10 10.98 -2.24 1.80
N LEU A 11 9.79 -2.21 2.39
CA LEU A 11 9.39 -1.13 3.27
C LEU A 11 10.13 -1.21 4.61
N ALA A 12 10.25 -2.41 5.20
CA ALA A 12 10.97 -2.60 6.45
C ALA A 12 12.45 -2.19 6.35
N ASP A 13 13.10 -2.48 5.21
CA ASP A 13 14.50 -2.14 4.97
C ASP A 13 14.69 -0.67 4.55
N GLY A 14 13.67 -0.08 3.93
CA GLY A 14 13.77 1.22 3.25
C GLY A 14 13.27 2.43 4.03
N ILE A 15 12.48 2.21 5.09
CA ILE A 15 11.99 3.24 5.98
C ILE A 15 11.94 2.68 7.40
N GLY A 16 12.31 3.49 8.41
CA GLY A 16 12.21 3.13 9.82
C GLY A 16 10.76 3.05 10.27
N ALA A 17 10.02 2.06 9.77
CA ALA A 17 8.61 1.86 10.05
C ALA A 17 8.44 1.09 11.35
N SER A 18 7.55 1.59 12.21
CA SER A 18 7.14 0.92 13.44
C SER A 18 6.01 -0.09 13.20
N HIS A 19 5.27 0.07 12.10
CA HIS A 19 4.22 -0.86 11.68
C HIS A 19 4.09 -0.87 10.16
N ILE A 20 3.95 -2.07 9.59
CA ILE A 20 3.73 -2.31 8.17
C ILE A 20 2.64 -3.37 8.04
N GLU A 21 1.63 -3.10 7.23
CA GLU A 21 0.62 -4.07 6.84
C GLU A 21 0.41 -3.99 5.33
N VAL A 22 0.54 -5.12 4.64
CA VAL A 22 0.31 -5.22 3.20
C VAL A 22 -0.78 -6.26 2.95
N ILE A 23 -1.80 -5.89 2.21
CA ILE A 23 -2.95 -6.75 1.92
C ILE A 23 -3.12 -6.85 0.40
N ASN A 24 -3.15 -8.06 -0.13
CA ASN A 24 -3.48 -8.30 -1.53
C ASN A 24 -5.00 -8.12 -1.77
N GLU A 25 -5.37 -7.05 -2.45
CA GLU A 25 -6.75 -6.73 -2.80
C GLU A 25 -7.08 -7.03 -4.28
N SER A 26 -6.19 -7.72 -4.99
CA SER A 26 -6.39 -8.08 -6.40
C SER A 26 -7.72 -8.79 -6.66
N HIS A 27 -8.18 -9.63 -5.73
CA HIS A 27 -9.46 -10.33 -5.82
C HIS A 27 -10.69 -9.40 -5.88
N ARG A 28 -10.55 -8.12 -5.51
CA ARG A 28 -11.60 -7.09 -5.57
C ARG A 28 -11.66 -6.39 -6.94
N HIS A 29 -10.82 -6.80 -7.88
CA HIS A 29 -10.69 -6.25 -9.22
C HIS A 29 -10.90 -7.33 -10.29
N ASN A 30 -11.15 -6.89 -11.52
CA ASN A 30 -11.32 -7.78 -12.66
C ASN A 30 -9.97 -8.35 -13.16
N VAL A 31 -9.33 -9.15 -12.32
CA VAL A 31 -8.06 -9.83 -12.58
C VAL A 31 -8.18 -11.33 -12.27
N PRO A 32 -7.36 -12.20 -12.89
CA PRO A 32 -7.43 -13.63 -12.63
C PRO A 32 -7.25 -13.99 -11.15
N PRO A 33 -7.88 -15.08 -10.66
CA PRO A 33 -7.65 -15.59 -9.31
C PRO A 33 -6.16 -15.81 -9.03
N GLY A 34 -5.70 -15.42 -7.84
CA GLY A 34 -4.28 -15.50 -7.45
C GLY A 34 -3.40 -14.37 -7.99
N SER A 35 -3.98 -13.36 -8.66
CA SER A 35 -3.22 -12.17 -9.08
C SER A 35 -2.63 -11.41 -7.88
N GLU A 36 -1.47 -10.81 -8.11
CA GLU A 36 -0.71 -10.01 -7.15
C GLU A 36 -0.41 -8.62 -7.76
N SER A 37 -1.45 -7.88 -8.13
CA SER A 37 -1.34 -6.61 -8.86
C SER A 37 -1.89 -5.40 -8.11
N HIS A 38 -2.84 -5.58 -7.19
CA HIS A 38 -3.42 -4.50 -6.41
C HIS A 38 -3.19 -4.78 -4.92
N PHE A 39 -2.58 -3.81 -4.23
CA PHE A 39 -2.29 -3.94 -2.80
C PHE A 39 -2.78 -2.73 -2.04
N LYS A 40 -3.28 -2.98 -0.83
CA LYS A 40 -3.39 -1.97 0.21
C LYS A 40 -2.13 -2.04 1.07
N VAL A 41 -1.54 -0.88 1.34
CA VAL A 41 -0.31 -0.77 2.12
C VAL A 41 -0.53 0.27 3.22
N ILE A 42 -0.36 -0.15 4.45
CA ILE A 42 -0.37 0.72 5.63
C ILE A 42 1.06 0.78 6.16
N VAL A 43 1.59 2.00 6.29
CA VAL A 43 2.93 2.23 6.82
C VAL A 43 2.85 3.28 7.92
N VAL A 44 3.38 2.94 9.09
CA VAL A 44 3.52 3.86 10.21
C VAL A 44 5.01 4.13 10.42
N SER A 45 5.41 5.39 10.32
CA SER A 45 6.80 5.82 10.55
C SER A 45 6.85 7.29 10.95
N ASP A 46 7.68 7.62 11.92
CA ASP A 46 7.92 9.01 12.33
C ASP A 46 8.67 9.83 11.27
N GLU A 47 9.30 9.16 10.28
CA GLU A 47 9.87 9.81 9.11
C GLU A 47 8.83 10.53 8.24
N PHE A 48 7.53 10.27 8.45
CA PHE A 48 6.44 10.99 7.81
C PHE A 48 6.06 12.30 8.51
N SER A 49 6.64 12.58 9.68
CA SER A 49 6.38 13.81 10.42
C SER A 49 6.81 15.05 9.61
N GLY A 50 5.95 16.07 9.57
CA GLY A 50 6.17 17.28 8.78
C GLY A 50 6.07 17.12 7.26
N LEU A 51 5.84 15.91 6.73
CA LEU A 51 5.64 15.67 5.31
C LEU A 51 4.16 15.74 4.93
N THR A 52 3.87 16.32 3.77
CA THR A 52 2.54 16.25 3.15
C THR A 52 2.23 14.83 2.68
N ALA A 53 0.95 14.48 2.59
CA ALA A 53 0.51 13.15 2.12
C ALA A 53 1.15 12.76 0.77
N VAL A 54 1.23 13.70 -0.18
CA VAL A 54 1.90 13.48 -1.47
C VAL A 54 3.37 13.11 -1.31
N LYS A 55 4.12 13.81 -0.43
CA LYS A 55 5.54 13.51 -0.18
C LYS A 55 5.71 12.14 0.50
N ARG A 56 4.80 11.78 1.43
CA ARG A 56 4.78 10.45 2.05
C ARG A 56 4.60 9.36 1.00
N HIS A 57 3.61 9.52 0.12
CA HIS A 57 3.35 8.57 -0.98
C HIS A 57 4.53 8.49 -1.95
N GLN A 58 5.11 9.62 -2.35
CA GLN A 58 6.30 9.64 -3.21
C GLN A 58 7.48 8.89 -2.59
N ARG A 59 7.67 8.97 -1.26
CA ARG A 59 8.71 8.21 -0.56
C ARG A 59 8.46 6.72 -0.68
N VAL A 60 7.24 6.25 -0.40
CA VAL A 60 6.85 4.84 -0.54
C VAL A 60 6.99 4.35 -1.99
N TYR A 61 6.52 5.12 -2.97
CA TYR A 61 6.67 4.77 -4.38
C TYR A 61 8.13 4.64 -4.83
N ARG A 62 9.04 5.45 -4.29
CA ARG A 62 10.48 5.32 -4.60
C ARG A 62 11.05 4.02 -4.06
N LEU A 63 10.67 3.62 -2.85
CA LEU A 63 11.11 2.35 -2.25
C LEU A 63 10.61 1.14 -3.03
N LEU A 64 9.38 1.22 -3.55
CA LEU A 64 8.71 0.15 -4.29
C LEU A 64 8.82 0.30 -5.82
N ALA A 65 9.75 1.12 -6.30
CA ALA A 65 9.82 1.46 -7.72
C ALA A 65 10.11 0.25 -8.61
N ALA A 66 10.83 -0.76 -8.12
CA ALA A 66 11.11 -1.98 -8.87
C ALA A 66 9.87 -2.86 -8.99
N GLU A 67 9.12 -3.01 -7.90
CA GLU A 67 7.92 -3.83 -7.78
C GLU A 67 6.77 -3.24 -8.62
N LEU A 68 6.65 -1.90 -8.65
CA LEU A 68 5.72 -1.17 -9.52
C LEU A 68 6.04 -1.33 -11.01
N ARG A 69 7.31 -1.52 -11.38
CA ARG A 69 7.68 -1.86 -12.76
C ARG A 69 7.49 -3.35 -13.07
N GLY A 70 7.51 -4.20 -12.05
CA GLY A 70 7.58 -5.65 -12.17
C GLY A 70 6.25 -6.39 -12.15
N GLY A 71 5.14 -5.75 -11.78
CA GLY A 71 3.82 -6.38 -11.80
C GLY A 71 2.77 -5.78 -10.87
N VAL A 72 3.16 -4.93 -9.94
CA VAL A 72 2.21 -4.17 -9.12
C VAL A 72 1.59 -3.06 -9.96
N HIS A 73 0.27 -3.14 -10.18
CA HIS A 73 -0.50 -2.17 -10.95
C HIS A 73 -0.93 -0.97 -10.10
N ALA A 74 -1.39 -1.21 -8.86
CA ALA A 74 -1.90 -0.16 -7.99
C ALA A 74 -1.60 -0.41 -6.52
N LEU A 75 -1.33 0.69 -5.81
CA LEU A 75 -1.13 0.71 -4.35
C LEU A 75 -2.11 1.69 -3.71
N ALA A 76 -3.00 1.19 -2.84
CA ALA A 76 -3.77 2.01 -1.93
C ALA A 76 -2.91 2.29 -0.69
N LEU A 77 -2.31 3.49 -0.65
CA LEU A 77 -1.36 3.89 0.39
C LEU A 77 -2.05 4.58 1.56
N HIS A 78 -1.77 4.11 2.78
CA HIS A 78 -2.13 4.75 4.03
C HIS A 78 -0.85 4.99 4.82
N THR A 79 -0.47 6.26 5.00
CA THR A 79 0.82 6.63 5.60
C THR A 79 0.60 7.51 6.83
N TYR A 80 1.06 7.03 7.98
CA TYR A 80 0.82 7.67 9.29
C TYR A 80 2.11 7.87 10.08
N THR A 81 2.19 8.91 10.90
CA THR A 81 3.17 8.97 11.99
C THR A 81 2.75 8.06 13.14
N ALA A 82 3.66 7.73 14.07
CA ALA A 82 3.27 6.94 15.24
C ALA A 82 2.17 7.63 16.07
N GLN A 83 2.22 8.97 16.17
CA GLN A 83 1.19 9.75 16.84
C GLN A 83 -0.17 9.66 16.13
N GLU A 84 -0.21 9.87 14.81
CA GLU A 84 -1.45 9.76 14.02
C GLU A 84 -2.04 8.35 14.08
N TRP A 85 -1.19 7.33 14.14
CA TRP A 85 -1.62 5.94 14.30
C TRP A 85 -2.16 5.64 15.69
N HIS A 86 -1.58 6.21 16.75
CA HIS A 86 -2.12 6.03 18.10
C HIS A 86 -3.52 6.62 18.26
N GLU A 87 -3.78 7.76 17.60
CA GLU A 87 -5.11 8.39 17.57
C GLU A 87 -6.11 7.64 16.67
N LYS A 88 -5.64 6.75 15.78
CA LYS A 88 -6.46 5.97 14.85
C LYS A 88 -6.46 4.49 15.23
N THR A 89 -7.61 3.95 15.61
CA THR A 89 -7.72 2.52 15.93
C THR A 89 -7.42 1.59 14.73
N ALA A 90 -7.66 2.03 13.49
CA ALA A 90 -7.34 1.28 12.27
C ALA A 90 -7.29 2.18 11.01
N ALA A 91 -6.64 1.69 9.95
CA ALA A 91 -6.72 2.28 8.61
C ALA A 91 -8.10 2.03 7.98
N PRO A 92 -8.66 2.97 7.20
CA PRO A 92 -9.97 2.81 6.58
C PRO A 92 -10.00 1.60 5.63
N ALA A 93 -11.15 0.95 5.52
CA ALA A 93 -11.36 -0.13 4.56
C ALA A 93 -11.33 0.41 3.12
N SER A 94 -10.83 -0.37 2.17
CA SER A 94 -10.91 -0.01 0.75
C SER A 94 -12.36 0.02 0.28
N PRO A 95 -12.78 1.04 -0.48
CA PRO A 95 -14.14 1.16 -0.96
C PRO A 95 -14.55 -0.01 -1.86
N PRO A 96 -15.85 -0.32 -2.00
CA PRO A 96 -16.31 -1.31 -2.98
C PRO A 96 -15.91 -0.87 -4.39
N CYS A 97 -15.43 -1.81 -5.21
CA CYS A 97 -15.15 -1.55 -6.61
C CYS A 97 -16.49 -1.31 -7.33
N LEU A 98 -16.72 -0.08 -7.78
CA LEU A 98 -17.79 0.24 -8.72
C LEU A 98 -17.34 -0.26 -10.10
N GLY A 99 -17.36 -1.58 -10.28
CA GLY A 99 -16.87 -2.25 -11.48
C GLY A 99 -17.39 -1.55 -12.72
N GLY A 100 -16.46 -1.17 -13.62
CA GLY A 100 -16.80 -0.63 -14.92
C GLY A 100 -17.75 -1.60 -15.61
N GLU A 101 -19.01 -1.19 -15.70
CA GLU A 101 -20.09 -1.94 -16.31
C GLU A 101 -19.62 -2.35 -17.71
N LYS A 102 -19.51 -3.65 -17.96
CA LYS A 102 -19.42 -4.14 -19.33
C LYS A 102 -20.70 -3.65 -20.00
N ARG A 103 -20.58 -2.59 -20.81
CA ARG A 103 -21.59 -2.25 -21.81
C ARG A 103 -21.49 -3.37 -22.85
N ASP A 104 -22.33 -4.40 -22.70
CA ASP A 104 -22.72 -5.28 -23.80
C ASP A 104 -23.49 -4.48 -24.86
#